data_AF-A0A5Q0GER9-F1
#
_entry.id   AF-A0A5Q0GER9-F1
#
_cell.length_a   1.000
_cell.length_b   1.000
_cell.length_c   1.000
_cell.angle_alpha   90.00
_cell.angle_beta   90.00
_cell.angle_gamma   90.00
#
_symmetry.space_group_name_H-M   'P 1'
#
loop_
_entity.id
_entity.type
_entity.pdbx_description
1 polymer ?
#
loop_
_entity_poly.entity_id
_entity_poly.type
_entity_poly.pdbx_seq_one_letter_code
_entity_poly.pdbx_strand_id
1 'polypeptide(L)'
;MFSSVRRSLAYTTLLALGMTAITINPLIVSKPASAQTPVPTETPSTTGSNFSDVSSDYWAQPFIQALAQRNIIAGFPDGTFRPNQAVSRAEFATLIQKAFNQQPVRQLSASGFTDVPANFWASQAIREAYETGFLSGYPGNVFRPNQQIPRVQAIVALSSGLNLTTTDTASNILSNNYADASAIPDYAVNGVAAATQSNIVVNYPNVRELNPSTSLTRGEAAAILYQALVRQGQVQPLPSNVAAANYVVGGTGTTGGTQGANNIVALAASSNSFSTLTSLLRTAGLTDILEQPGPYTVFAPTNEAFAALPAGTLEQLQQPQNRELLVRILRYHVVPGQLTANQLSSGQLTTASDAPVNVRVDTANNQIAVNEARVVQANIQASNGVIHAINEVLIPPNLTGQQPQEGTPQAQNPGAVTPGRATRGGSSYIGVAGNIGLGGDTALSDSNFAVISKVGLTRNLSVRPSAVFGNDTVFLVPLTLDFTPRAVEPGVVQPFAVSPYVGAGVAIEASGDTDIGLLLTGGVDIPLGQRFTINGAVNAAFVDETDVGLLLGIGYNF
;
A
#
# COMPACT_ATOMS: atom_id res chain seq x y z
N MET A 1 48.32 53.71 23.28
CA MET A 1 49.54 54.53 23.22
C MET A 1 50.73 53.61 22.99
N PHE A 2 51.55 53.97 21.98
CA PHE A 2 52.93 53.57 21.62
C PHE A 2 53.67 52.62 22.59
N SER A 3 54.47 51.63 22.20
CA SER A 3 55.56 51.61 21.20
C SER A 3 55.98 50.14 20.91
N SER A 4 56.00 49.61 19.68
CA SER A 4 57.14 49.57 18.74
C SER A 4 58.51 49.17 19.32
N VAL A 5 59.16 48.12 18.77
CA VAL A 5 60.50 48.14 18.09
C VAL A 5 61.33 46.83 18.17
N ARG A 6 61.64 46.28 16.98
CA ARG A 6 62.87 45.59 16.45
C ARG A 6 63.32 44.20 16.97
N ARG A 7 63.37 43.19 16.08
CA ARG A 7 64.47 42.67 15.21
C ARG A 7 65.46 41.72 15.91
N SER A 8 65.60 40.50 15.40
CA SER A 8 66.84 40.04 14.73
C SER A 8 66.65 38.65 14.10
N LEU A 9 67.03 38.54 12.83
CA LEU A 9 67.38 37.28 12.17
C LEU A 9 68.75 36.81 12.67
N ALA A 10 68.96 35.49 12.75
CA ALA A 10 70.27 34.89 12.61
C ALA A 10 70.12 33.56 11.86
N TYR A 11 70.74 33.52 10.70
CA TYR A 11 71.01 32.33 9.88
C TYR A 11 72.02 31.43 10.61
N THR A 12 71.84 30.12 10.53
CA THR A 12 72.98 29.20 10.60
C THR A 12 72.74 28.02 9.67
N THR A 13 73.34 28.12 8.50
CA THR A 13 73.66 27.01 7.59
C THR A 13 74.73 26.12 8.23
N LEU A 14 74.50 24.80 8.27
CA LEU A 14 75.56 23.81 8.36
C LEU A 14 75.33 22.74 7.28
N LEU A 15 76.29 22.67 6.37
CA LEU A 15 76.45 21.68 5.31
C LEU A 15 77.52 20.70 5.79
N ALA A 16 77.29 19.38 5.79
CA ALA A 16 78.31 18.38 5.40
C ALA A 16 77.81 16.91 5.46
N LEU A 17 77.90 16.29 4.28
CA LEU A 17 78.30 14.93 3.91
C LEU A 17 77.51 13.69 4.38
N GLY A 18 77.16 12.88 3.38
CA GLY A 18 76.47 11.62 3.49
C GLY A 18 77.32 10.45 3.98
N MET A 19 76.61 9.41 4.43
CA MET A 19 77.04 8.03 4.35
C MET A 19 75.85 7.18 3.91
N THR A 20 76.08 6.39 2.87
CA THR A 20 75.16 5.41 2.30
C THR A 20 75.05 4.20 3.22
N ALA A 21 73.83 3.82 3.60
CA ALA A 21 73.54 2.50 4.16
C ALA A 21 72.56 1.78 3.23
N ILE A 22 73.05 0.70 2.61
CA ILE A 22 72.29 -0.22 1.76
C ILE A 22 71.54 -1.16 2.70
N THR A 23 70.20 -1.10 2.73
CA THR A 23 69.38 -2.14 3.30
C THR A 23 68.87 -3.06 2.19
N ILE A 24 69.30 -4.32 2.26
CA ILE A 24 68.96 -5.37 1.30
C ILE A 24 67.57 -5.89 1.65
N ASN A 25 66.55 -5.57 0.85
CA ASN A 25 65.25 -6.25 0.91
C ASN A 25 65.30 -7.54 0.09
N PRO A 26 64.75 -8.68 0.58
CA PRO A 26 64.67 -9.89 -0.21
C PRO A 26 63.69 -9.73 -1.38
N LEU A 27 64.15 -10.11 -2.57
CA LEU A 27 63.33 -10.32 -3.76
C LEU A 27 62.39 -11.50 -3.53
N ILE A 28 61.12 -11.22 -3.25
CA ILE A 28 60.06 -12.21 -3.42
C ILE A 28 59.66 -12.18 -4.90
N VAL A 29 60.03 -13.24 -5.62
CA VAL A 29 59.51 -13.51 -6.97
C VAL A 29 58.07 -14.00 -6.82
N SER A 30 57.12 -13.06 -6.76
CA SER A 30 55.72 -13.36 -7.00
C SER A 30 55.43 -13.21 -8.50
N LYS A 31 55.17 -14.37 -9.12
CA LYS A 31 54.49 -14.63 -10.40
C LYS A 31 53.79 -13.39 -11.00
N PRO A 32 53.98 -13.07 -12.30
CA PRO A 32 53.24 -11.98 -12.91
C PRO A 32 51.75 -12.29 -12.79
N ALA A 33 51.05 -11.48 -11.99
CA ALA A 33 49.61 -11.38 -12.08
C ALA A 33 49.32 -10.95 -13.52
N SER A 34 48.56 -11.77 -14.24
CA SER A 34 48.08 -11.45 -15.57
C SER A 34 47.59 -10.01 -15.56
N ALA A 35 48.23 -9.16 -16.38
CA ALA A 35 47.74 -7.83 -16.66
C ALA A 35 46.29 -7.98 -17.12
N GLN A 36 45.36 -7.61 -16.23
CA GLN A 36 44.01 -7.30 -16.66
C GLN A 36 44.18 -6.07 -17.53
N THR A 37 43.89 -6.23 -18.81
CA THR A 37 43.69 -5.15 -19.77
C THR A 37 42.92 -4.02 -19.07
N PRO A 38 43.39 -2.76 -19.12
CA PRO A 38 42.61 -1.66 -18.58
C PRO A 38 41.27 -1.64 -19.32
N VAL A 39 40.19 -1.95 -18.61
CA VAL A 39 38.84 -1.71 -19.08
C VAL A 39 38.75 -0.20 -19.30
N PRO A 40 38.33 0.28 -20.49
CA PRO A 40 38.27 1.71 -20.77
C PRO A 40 37.35 2.35 -19.74
N THR A 41 37.92 3.19 -18.88
CA THR A 41 37.16 4.05 -17.98
C THR A 41 36.65 5.21 -18.83
N GLU A 42 35.51 4.99 -19.48
CA GLU A 42 34.81 6.04 -20.21
C GLU A 42 34.28 7.06 -19.20
N THR A 43 34.98 8.20 -19.11
CA THR A 43 34.56 9.32 -18.26
C THR A 43 33.38 10.03 -18.93
N PRO A 44 32.28 10.33 -18.20
CA PRO A 44 31.11 10.99 -18.79
C PRO A 44 31.43 12.44 -19.21
N SER A 45 30.94 12.83 -20.38
CA SER A 45 31.12 14.16 -21.00
C SER A 45 29.84 15.01 -20.92
N THR A 46 29.96 16.34 -20.81
CA THR A 46 28.90 17.27 -20.39
C THR A 46 28.02 17.85 -21.50
N THR A 47 27.73 17.14 -22.60
CA THR A 47 26.97 17.75 -23.71
C THR A 47 25.95 16.81 -24.34
N GLY A 48 24.77 16.71 -23.73
CA GLY A 48 23.61 16.05 -24.32
C GLY A 48 22.44 16.00 -23.35
N SER A 49 21.35 16.72 -23.65
CA SER A 49 20.10 16.58 -22.90
C SER A 49 19.26 15.40 -23.38
N ASN A 50 19.52 14.86 -24.57
CA ASN A 50 18.81 13.72 -25.15
C ASN A 50 19.81 12.58 -25.40
N PHE A 51 19.54 11.42 -24.83
CA PHE A 51 20.40 10.23 -24.94
C PHE A 51 19.80 9.24 -25.94
N SER A 52 20.64 8.63 -26.78
CA SER A 52 20.18 7.76 -27.88
C SER A 52 19.50 6.47 -27.43
N ASP A 53 19.79 6.02 -26.21
CA ASP A 53 19.30 4.78 -25.60
C ASP A 53 18.26 5.03 -24.48
N VAL A 54 17.76 6.27 -24.36
CA VAL A 54 16.66 6.63 -23.47
C VAL A 54 15.50 7.10 -24.34
N SER A 55 14.60 6.17 -24.65
CA SER A 55 13.40 6.48 -25.43
C SER A 55 12.43 7.38 -24.64
N SER A 56 11.56 8.10 -25.34
CA SER A 56 10.58 9.01 -24.72
C SER A 56 9.55 8.31 -23.85
N ASP A 57 9.35 7.01 -24.06
CA ASP A 57 8.47 6.12 -23.28
C ASP A 57 9.23 5.37 -22.17
N TYR A 58 10.55 5.51 -22.07
CA TYR A 58 11.31 4.92 -20.98
C TYR A 58 10.89 5.52 -19.65
N TRP A 59 10.56 4.66 -18.67
CA TRP A 59 9.90 5.06 -17.43
C TRP A 59 10.63 6.15 -16.64
N ALA A 60 11.97 6.16 -16.66
CA ALA A 60 12.78 7.15 -15.95
C ALA A 60 13.19 8.34 -16.82
N GLN A 61 12.76 8.41 -18.08
CA GLN A 61 13.15 9.47 -19.01
C GLN A 61 12.92 10.87 -18.44
N PRO A 62 11.78 11.19 -17.79
CA PRO A 62 11.57 12.53 -17.24
C PRO A 62 12.58 12.90 -16.13
N PHE A 63 12.95 11.94 -15.28
CA PHE A 63 13.97 12.15 -14.24
C PHE A 63 15.35 12.37 -14.85
N ILE A 64 15.72 11.52 -15.81
CA ILE A 64 17.00 11.57 -16.52
C ILE A 64 17.14 12.93 -17.23
N GLN A 65 16.13 13.32 -18.00
CA GLN A 65 16.11 14.60 -18.72
C GLN A 65 16.30 15.79 -17.78
N ALA A 66 15.55 15.82 -16.68
CA ALA A 66 15.56 16.94 -15.75
C ALA A 66 16.92 17.10 -15.04
N LEU A 67 17.57 15.98 -14.68
CA LEU A 67 18.89 16.00 -14.06
C LEU A 67 20.01 16.30 -15.07
N ALA A 68 19.89 15.82 -16.31
CA ALA A 68 20.85 16.10 -17.38
C ALA A 68 20.88 17.58 -17.75
N GLN A 69 19.71 18.22 -17.86
CA GLN A 69 19.57 19.67 -18.09
C GLN A 69 20.23 20.52 -16.99
N ARG A 70 20.38 19.97 -15.78
CA ARG A 70 21.02 20.62 -14.64
C ARG A 70 22.50 20.24 -14.47
N ASN A 71 23.05 19.46 -15.41
CA ASN A 71 24.42 18.92 -15.35
C ASN A 71 24.71 18.05 -14.11
N ILE A 72 23.66 17.51 -13.47
CA ILE A 72 23.79 16.63 -12.30
C ILE A 72 24.19 15.22 -12.75
N ILE A 73 23.57 14.74 -13.82
CA ILE A 73 23.94 13.47 -14.48
C ILE A 73 24.48 13.77 -15.88
N ALA A 74 25.29 12.85 -16.40
CA ALA A 74 25.86 12.95 -17.74
C ALA A 74 25.92 11.56 -18.41
N GLY A 75 25.80 11.56 -19.74
CA GLY A 75 25.95 10.37 -20.57
C GLY A 75 27.41 10.09 -20.93
N PHE A 76 27.59 9.06 -21.74
CA PHE A 76 28.87 8.62 -22.27
C PHE A 76 29.22 9.37 -23.56
N PRO A 77 30.51 9.40 -23.95
CA PRO A 77 30.95 10.07 -25.19
C PRO A 77 30.29 9.56 -26.47
N ASP A 78 29.75 8.34 -26.44
CA ASP A 78 28.99 7.71 -27.54
C ASP A 78 27.53 8.21 -27.66
N GLY A 79 27.11 9.15 -26.79
CA GLY A 79 25.76 9.71 -26.77
C GLY A 79 24.73 8.87 -25.99
N THR A 80 25.15 7.79 -25.34
CA THR A 80 24.27 6.93 -24.53
C THR A 80 24.24 7.37 -23.05
N PHE A 81 23.18 7.01 -22.33
CA PHE A 81 23.09 7.15 -20.87
C PHE A 81 23.27 5.83 -20.14
N ARG A 82 22.98 4.69 -20.78
CA ARG A 82 23.01 3.33 -20.26
C ARG A 82 22.12 3.16 -19.02
N PRO A 83 20.80 3.43 -19.11
CA PRO A 83 19.94 3.54 -17.94
C PRO A 83 19.82 2.26 -17.11
N ASN A 84 19.96 1.08 -17.72
CA ASN A 84 19.88 -0.21 -17.02
C ASN A 84 21.24 -0.69 -16.48
N GLN A 85 22.32 0.07 -16.69
CA GLN A 85 23.64 -0.29 -16.18
C GLN A 85 23.69 -0.04 -14.67
N ALA A 86 24.24 -1.00 -13.92
CA ALA A 86 24.47 -0.87 -12.49
C ALA A 86 25.50 0.22 -12.16
N VAL A 87 25.26 0.95 -11.07
CA VAL A 87 26.10 2.05 -10.59
C VAL A 87 27.03 1.55 -9.49
N SER A 88 28.31 1.91 -9.57
CA SER A 88 29.28 1.69 -8.50
C SER A 88 29.13 2.69 -7.35
N ARG A 89 29.61 2.34 -6.16
CA ARG A 89 29.60 3.23 -4.99
C ARG A 89 30.34 4.54 -5.25
N ALA A 90 31.44 4.52 -6.01
CA ALA A 90 32.17 5.72 -6.42
C ALA A 90 31.35 6.61 -7.37
N GLU A 91 30.70 6.02 -8.37
CA GLU A 91 29.84 6.78 -9.29
C GLU A 91 28.66 7.40 -8.53
N PHE A 92 28.02 6.66 -7.63
CA PHE A 92 26.93 7.20 -6.81
C PHE A 92 27.41 8.36 -5.91
N ALA A 93 28.63 8.30 -5.37
CA ALA A 93 29.23 9.42 -4.63
C ALA A 93 29.38 10.68 -5.51
N THR A 94 29.74 10.52 -6.78
CA THR A 94 29.83 11.67 -7.71
C THR A 94 28.47 12.27 -8.01
N LEU A 95 27.42 11.45 -8.07
CA LEU A 95 26.06 11.94 -8.24
C LEU A 95 25.59 12.72 -7.01
N ILE A 96 25.91 12.25 -5.80
CA ILE A 96 25.63 12.97 -4.54
C ILE A 96 26.36 14.31 -4.53
N GLN A 97 27.66 14.34 -4.82
CA GLN A 97 28.46 15.57 -4.88
C GLN A 97 27.86 16.60 -5.84
N LYS A 98 27.41 16.15 -7.02
CA LYS A 98 26.81 17.04 -8.02
C LYS A 98 25.41 17.51 -7.65
N ALA A 99 24.64 16.68 -6.95
CA ALA A 99 23.25 16.97 -6.61
C ALA A 99 23.12 17.84 -5.35
N PHE A 100 23.98 17.64 -4.34
CA PHE A 100 23.78 18.23 -3.02
C PHE A 100 25.00 19.02 -2.55
N ASN A 101 24.73 20.22 -2.04
CA ASN A 101 25.73 21.07 -1.38
C ASN A 101 25.42 21.12 0.13
N GLN A 102 25.74 20.05 0.84
CA GLN A 102 25.52 19.94 2.29
C GLN A 102 26.78 20.31 3.08
N GLN A 103 26.59 20.78 4.31
CA GLN A 103 27.70 21.06 5.20
C GLN A 103 28.30 19.75 5.74
N PRO A 104 29.63 19.66 5.90
CA PRO A 104 30.26 18.52 6.54
C PRO A 104 29.73 18.32 7.98
N VAL A 105 29.29 17.10 8.29
CA VAL A 105 28.86 16.65 9.61
C VAL A 105 29.91 15.80 10.32
N ARG A 106 30.93 15.33 9.58
CA ARG A 106 32.10 14.60 10.09
C ARG A 106 33.32 14.89 9.22
N GLN A 107 34.49 14.46 9.68
CA GLN A 107 35.78 14.67 9.01
C GLN A 107 36.39 13.32 8.65
N LEU A 108 36.85 13.16 7.39
CA LEU A 108 37.64 12.00 7.01
C LEU A 108 39.09 12.21 7.44
N SER A 109 39.77 11.15 7.91
CA SER A 109 41.18 11.26 8.26
C SER A 109 42.02 11.66 7.04
N ALA A 110 43.15 12.33 7.28
CA ALA A 110 44.05 12.75 6.21
C ALA A 110 44.56 11.59 5.33
N SER A 111 44.61 10.37 5.89
CA SER A 111 44.96 9.15 5.17
C SER A 111 43.85 8.63 4.23
N GLY A 112 42.62 9.15 4.34
CA GLY A 112 41.48 8.70 3.56
C GLY A 112 41.07 7.25 3.85
N PHE A 113 40.33 6.65 2.92
CA PHE A 113 40.03 5.21 2.91
C PHE A 113 41.22 4.43 2.34
N THR A 114 41.48 3.24 2.88
CA THR A 114 42.64 2.41 2.53
C THR A 114 42.61 1.88 1.10
N ASP A 115 41.42 1.77 0.50
CA ASP A 115 41.18 1.29 -0.86
C ASP A 115 40.79 2.40 -1.84
N VAL A 116 40.97 3.68 -1.46
CA VAL A 116 40.73 4.84 -2.33
C VAL A 116 42.03 5.65 -2.43
N PRO A 117 42.85 5.42 -3.47
CA PRO A 117 44.04 6.23 -3.73
C PRO A 117 43.71 7.72 -3.86
N ALA A 118 44.63 8.61 -3.45
CA ALA A 118 44.41 10.05 -3.52
C ALA A 118 44.13 10.55 -4.96
N ASN A 119 44.72 9.90 -5.96
CA ASN A 119 44.52 10.18 -7.38
C ASN A 119 43.36 9.39 -8.02
N PHE A 120 42.59 8.64 -7.24
CA PHE A 120 41.39 7.97 -7.75
C PHE A 120 40.41 9.04 -8.26
N TRP A 121 39.83 8.83 -9.44
CA TRP A 121 39.04 9.86 -10.14
C TRP A 121 37.86 10.41 -9.32
N ALA A 122 37.27 9.60 -8.43
CA ALA A 122 36.18 9.99 -7.53
C ALA A 122 36.65 10.27 -6.09
N SER A 123 37.95 10.41 -5.82
CA SER A 123 38.48 10.55 -4.44
C SER A 123 37.84 11.72 -3.69
N GLN A 124 37.68 12.86 -4.35
CA GLN A 124 37.04 14.04 -3.78
C GLN A 124 35.54 13.83 -3.52
N ALA A 125 34.82 13.25 -4.50
CA ALA A 125 33.40 12.94 -4.36
C ALA A 125 33.12 11.95 -3.22
N ILE A 126 33.99 10.93 -3.06
CA ILE A 126 33.91 9.95 -1.99
C ILE A 126 34.13 10.61 -0.63
N ARG A 127 35.14 11.50 -0.53
CA ARG A 127 35.39 12.27 0.69
C ARG A 127 34.17 13.11 1.05
N GLU A 128 33.66 13.91 0.12
CA GLU A 128 32.52 14.79 0.37
C GLU A 128 31.27 14.01 0.74
N ALA A 129 30.93 12.95 0.00
CA ALA A 129 29.79 12.09 0.33
C ALA A 129 29.94 11.43 1.71
N TYR A 130 31.17 11.13 2.14
CA TYR A 130 31.43 10.70 3.50
C TYR A 130 31.20 11.83 4.50
N GLU A 131 31.89 12.94 4.36
CA GLU A 131 31.91 14.04 5.33
C GLU A 131 30.53 14.69 5.51
N THR A 132 29.72 14.72 4.47
CA THR A 132 28.33 15.22 4.48
C THR A 132 27.31 14.19 4.97
N GLY A 133 27.74 12.98 5.34
CA GLY A 133 26.89 11.98 5.98
C GLY A 133 26.05 11.13 5.02
N PHE A 134 26.16 11.32 3.70
CA PHE A 134 25.44 10.49 2.73
C PHE A 134 25.98 9.05 2.69
N LEU A 135 27.28 8.84 2.55
CA LEU A 135 27.87 7.51 2.39
C LEU A 135 28.81 7.18 3.53
N SER A 136 28.77 5.95 4.04
CA SER A 136 29.73 5.47 5.03
C SER A 136 30.67 4.41 4.45
N GLY A 137 31.86 4.31 5.04
CA GLY A 137 32.78 3.19 4.78
C GLY A 137 32.38 1.93 5.53
N TYR A 138 33.05 0.83 5.22
CA TYR A 138 32.93 -0.45 5.91
C TYR A 138 34.03 -0.61 6.97
N PRO A 139 33.92 -1.62 7.87
CA PRO A 139 34.98 -1.96 8.80
C PRO A 139 36.33 -2.15 8.11
N GLY A 140 37.41 -1.71 8.76
CA GLY A 140 38.76 -1.69 8.18
C GLY A 140 39.09 -0.43 7.37
N ASN A 141 38.30 0.63 7.49
CA ASN A 141 38.50 1.91 6.81
C ASN A 141 38.53 1.76 5.27
N VAL A 142 37.64 0.93 4.71
CA VAL A 142 37.50 0.70 3.27
C VAL A 142 36.18 1.28 2.75
N PHE A 143 36.16 1.80 1.53
CA PHE A 143 34.98 2.37 0.88
C PHE A 143 34.34 1.45 -0.16
N ARG A 144 35.13 0.59 -0.80
CA ARG A 144 34.79 -0.29 -1.92
C ARG A 144 34.28 0.48 -3.15
N PRO A 145 35.11 1.34 -3.77
CA PRO A 145 34.67 2.26 -4.81
C PRO A 145 34.05 1.57 -6.04
N ASN A 146 34.57 0.41 -6.42
CA ASN A 146 34.13 -0.33 -7.62
C ASN A 146 32.96 -1.29 -7.35
N GLN A 147 32.52 -1.45 -6.10
CA GLN A 147 31.39 -2.30 -5.78
C GLN A 147 30.11 -1.66 -6.31
N GLN A 148 29.28 -2.43 -7.02
CA GLN A 148 27.93 -1.99 -7.39
C GLN A 148 27.12 -1.73 -6.12
N ILE A 149 26.54 -0.54 -6.01
CA ILE A 149 25.82 -0.16 -4.79
C ILE A 149 24.46 -0.87 -4.75
N PRO A 150 24.14 -1.62 -3.67
CA PRO A 150 22.79 -2.16 -3.50
C PRO A 150 21.78 -1.02 -3.38
N ARG A 151 20.61 -1.20 -3.98
CA ARG A 151 19.52 -0.22 -4.01
C ARG A 151 19.16 0.29 -2.61
N VAL A 152 19.07 -0.60 -1.63
CA VAL A 152 18.79 -0.21 -0.24
C VAL A 152 19.86 0.71 0.36
N GLN A 153 21.14 0.51 0.02
CA GLN A 153 22.22 1.36 0.55
C GLN A 153 22.17 2.77 -0.04
N ALA A 154 21.78 2.91 -1.30
CA ALA A 154 21.60 4.23 -1.92
C ALA A 154 20.43 5.00 -1.29
N ILE A 155 19.32 4.32 -0.98
CA ILE A 155 18.17 4.92 -0.30
C ILE A 155 18.54 5.36 1.12
N VAL A 156 19.21 4.50 1.89
CA VAL A 156 19.71 4.84 3.24
C VAL A 156 20.70 6.00 3.17
N ALA A 157 21.52 6.08 2.12
CA ALA A 157 22.47 7.15 1.94
C ALA A 157 21.79 8.52 1.76
N LEU A 158 20.76 8.59 0.91
CA LEU A 158 19.95 9.80 0.75
C LEU A 158 19.20 10.15 2.04
N SER A 159 18.67 9.14 2.74
CA SER A 159 17.98 9.35 4.02
C SER A 159 18.89 9.95 5.09
N SER A 160 20.11 9.41 5.20
CA SER A 160 21.09 9.84 6.20
C SER A 160 21.65 11.23 5.86
N GLY A 161 22.08 11.45 4.61
CA GLY A 161 22.67 12.73 4.18
C GLY A 161 21.69 13.89 4.17
N LEU A 162 20.39 13.62 4.00
CA LEU A 162 19.33 14.63 4.10
C LEU A 162 18.69 14.71 5.49
N ASN A 163 19.19 13.93 6.45
CA ASN A 163 18.70 13.86 7.84
C ASN A 163 17.17 13.67 7.92
N LEU A 164 16.65 12.70 7.17
CA LEU A 164 15.21 12.43 7.11
C LEU A 164 14.73 11.72 8.37
N THR A 165 13.55 12.10 8.82
CA THR A 165 12.90 11.52 10.00
C THR A 165 11.52 11.00 9.63
N THR A 166 11.03 9.99 10.36
CA THR A 166 9.64 9.53 10.24
C THR A 166 8.76 10.10 11.34
N THR A 167 7.46 10.23 11.08
CA THR A 167 6.44 10.57 12.09
C THR A 167 5.63 9.36 12.57
N ASP A 168 5.72 8.24 11.85
CA ASP A 168 5.12 6.94 12.21
C ASP A 168 6.24 5.89 12.39
N THR A 169 5.90 4.73 12.93
CA THR A 169 6.81 3.61 13.10
C THR A 169 7.27 3.10 11.73
N ALA A 170 8.56 2.76 11.63
CA ALA A 170 9.14 2.25 10.40
C ALA A 170 8.42 0.99 9.90
N SER A 171 7.99 0.10 10.80
CA SER A 171 7.25 -1.12 10.43
C SER A 171 5.93 -0.81 9.72
N ASN A 172 5.15 0.15 10.21
CA ASN A 172 3.89 0.55 9.57
C ASN A 172 4.15 1.14 8.18
N ILE A 173 5.12 2.05 8.07
CA ILE A 173 5.45 2.69 6.81
C ILE A 173 5.87 1.63 5.78
N LEU A 174 6.76 0.70 6.16
CA LEU A 174 7.29 -0.29 5.23
C LEU A 174 6.23 -1.33 4.84
N SER A 175 5.46 -1.87 5.78
CA SER A 175 4.43 -2.90 5.49
C SER A 175 3.26 -2.35 4.66
N ASN A 176 2.90 -1.08 4.84
CA ASN A 176 1.85 -0.44 4.04
C ASN A 176 2.29 -0.16 2.60
N ASN A 177 3.58 0.06 2.36
CA ASN A 177 4.11 0.49 1.07
C ASN A 177 4.79 -0.64 0.27
N TYR A 178 5.36 -1.65 0.92
CA TYR A 178 6.16 -2.69 0.28
C TYR A 178 5.65 -4.11 0.57
N ALA A 179 5.48 -4.91 -0.48
CA ALA A 179 5.19 -6.34 -0.39
C ALA A 179 6.41 -7.14 0.07
N ASP A 180 7.60 -6.69 -0.28
CA ASP A 180 8.89 -7.27 0.09
C ASP A 180 9.54 -6.58 1.30
N ALA A 181 8.72 -5.95 2.16
CA ALA A 181 9.21 -5.23 3.35
C ALA A 181 10.11 -6.09 4.25
N SER A 182 9.85 -7.40 4.34
CA SER A 182 10.65 -8.35 5.11
C SER A 182 12.05 -8.61 4.53
N ALA A 183 12.30 -8.27 3.26
CA ALA A 183 13.61 -8.38 2.64
C ALA A 183 14.53 -7.20 2.98
N ILE A 184 14.01 -6.15 3.64
CA ILE A 184 14.77 -4.97 4.03
C ILE A 184 15.65 -5.34 5.24
N PRO A 185 16.99 -5.21 5.14
CA PRO A 185 17.87 -5.50 6.27
C PRO A 185 17.61 -4.58 7.46
N ASP A 186 17.75 -5.10 8.68
CA ASP A 186 17.47 -4.36 9.93
C ASP A 186 18.15 -2.99 10.00
N TYR A 187 19.42 -2.89 9.57
CA TYR A 187 20.17 -1.64 9.57
C TYR A 187 19.55 -0.55 8.68
N ALA A 188 18.75 -0.94 7.69
CA ALA A 188 18.16 -0.06 6.70
C ALA A 188 16.71 0.34 7.00
N VAL A 189 16.03 -0.36 7.92
CA VAL A 189 14.59 -0.20 8.20
C VAL A 189 14.20 1.27 8.42
N ASN A 190 14.87 1.96 9.33
CA ASN A 190 14.55 3.36 9.63
C ASN A 190 14.88 4.29 8.47
N GLY A 191 16.03 4.07 7.82
CA GLY A 191 16.48 4.90 6.69
C GLY A 191 15.53 4.79 5.49
N VAL A 192 15.11 3.57 5.15
CA VAL A 192 14.15 3.31 4.07
C VAL A 192 12.78 3.86 4.43
N ALA A 193 12.30 3.68 5.66
CA ALA A 193 11.02 4.24 6.09
C ALA A 193 11.00 5.77 5.98
N ALA A 194 12.06 6.45 6.44
CA ALA A 194 12.19 7.91 6.35
C ALA A 194 12.25 8.40 4.89
N ALA A 195 12.98 7.70 4.02
CA ALA A 195 13.01 8.01 2.60
C ALA A 195 11.64 7.78 1.92
N THR A 196 10.92 6.72 2.33
CA THR A 196 9.58 6.38 1.82
C THR A 196 8.57 7.45 2.20
N GLN A 197 8.52 7.84 3.48
CA GLN A 197 7.62 8.90 3.95
C GLN A 197 8.00 10.29 3.42
N SER A 198 9.24 10.47 2.98
CA SER A 198 9.71 11.69 2.33
C SER A 198 9.54 11.67 0.80
N ASN A 199 8.92 10.64 0.25
CA ASN A 199 8.60 10.47 -1.16
C ASN A 199 9.84 10.40 -2.07
N ILE A 200 10.96 9.91 -1.53
CA ILE A 200 12.23 9.78 -2.26
C ILE A 200 12.31 8.48 -3.05
N VAL A 201 11.68 7.43 -2.55
CA VAL A 201 11.76 6.10 -3.16
C VAL A 201 10.94 6.07 -4.45
N VAL A 202 11.53 5.56 -5.53
CA VAL A 202 10.86 5.38 -6.83
C VAL A 202 11.01 3.94 -7.28
N ASN A 203 9.94 3.17 -7.32
CA ASN A 203 9.93 1.74 -7.61
C ASN A 203 9.30 1.45 -8.97
N TYR A 204 10.04 0.77 -9.83
CA TYR A 204 9.61 0.36 -11.17
C TYR A 204 9.94 -1.12 -11.41
N PRO A 205 9.07 -1.89 -12.09
CA PRO A 205 7.74 -1.51 -12.57
C PRO A 205 6.67 -1.54 -11.48
N ASN A 206 6.90 -2.28 -10.39
CA ASN A 206 5.96 -2.43 -9.29
C ASN A 206 6.30 -1.46 -8.16
N VAL A 207 5.43 -0.47 -7.92
CA VAL A 207 5.64 0.53 -6.87
C VAL A 207 5.75 -0.09 -5.46
N ARG A 208 5.17 -1.29 -5.27
CA ARG A 208 5.17 -2.02 -3.99
C ARG A 208 6.36 -2.98 -3.82
N GLU A 209 7.32 -3.01 -4.73
CA GLU A 209 8.51 -3.86 -4.61
C GLU A 209 9.77 -2.99 -4.54
N LEU A 210 10.43 -3.00 -3.38
CA LEU A 210 11.65 -2.24 -3.17
C LEU A 210 12.86 -2.90 -3.83
N ASN A 211 12.91 -4.23 -3.85
CA ASN A 211 14.05 -5.03 -4.31
C ASN A 211 15.37 -4.62 -3.61
N PRO A 212 15.47 -4.69 -2.28
CA PRO A 212 16.52 -4.02 -1.51
C PRO A 212 17.95 -4.48 -1.84
N SER A 213 18.12 -5.75 -2.21
CA SER A 213 19.43 -6.37 -2.46
C SER A 213 19.93 -6.25 -3.90
N THR A 214 19.12 -5.75 -4.83
CA THR A 214 19.54 -5.60 -6.23
C THR A 214 20.51 -4.42 -6.38
N SER A 215 21.41 -4.51 -7.36
CA SER A 215 22.28 -3.39 -7.71
C SER A 215 21.45 -2.24 -8.28
N LEU A 216 21.68 -1.02 -7.80
CA LEU A 216 21.02 0.18 -8.30
C LEU A 216 21.47 0.47 -9.74
N THR A 217 20.54 0.64 -10.66
CA THR A 217 20.81 1.06 -12.04
C THR A 217 20.92 2.59 -12.19
N ARG A 218 21.51 3.07 -13.28
CA ARG A 218 21.65 4.51 -13.57
C ARG A 218 20.30 5.24 -13.68
N GLY A 219 19.29 4.59 -14.26
CA GLY A 219 17.93 5.12 -14.36
C GLY A 219 17.26 5.24 -12.99
N GLU A 220 17.40 4.22 -12.15
CA GLU A 220 16.89 4.26 -10.78
C GLU A 220 17.60 5.30 -9.91
N ALA A 221 18.93 5.40 -10.04
CA ALA A 221 19.72 6.43 -9.38
C ALA A 221 19.23 7.83 -9.74
N ALA A 222 18.97 8.08 -11.03
CA ALA A 222 18.39 9.34 -11.49
C ALA A 222 17.02 9.61 -10.86
N ALA A 223 16.15 8.59 -10.77
CA ALA A 223 14.82 8.75 -10.19
C ALA A 223 14.86 9.13 -8.70
N ILE A 224 15.62 8.41 -7.88
CA ILE A 224 15.70 8.70 -6.43
C ILE A 224 16.45 10.01 -6.13
N LEU A 225 17.45 10.38 -6.94
CA LEU A 225 18.13 11.67 -6.82
C LEU A 225 17.21 12.83 -7.17
N TYR A 226 16.42 12.68 -8.23
CA TYR A 226 15.43 13.70 -8.60
C TYR A 226 14.42 13.93 -7.46
N GLN A 227 13.87 12.86 -6.87
CA GLN A 227 12.92 13.01 -5.76
C GLN A 227 13.57 13.61 -4.51
N ALA A 228 14.83 13.25 -4.23
CA ALA A 228 15.59 13.87 -3.16
C ALA A 228 15.78 15.40 -3.37
N LEU A 229 16.00 15.84 -4.61
CA LEU A 229 16.07 17.27 -4.94
C LEU A 229 14.70 17.96 -4.86
N VAL A 230 13.62 17.27 -5.23
CA VAL A 230 12.25 17.74 -5.03
C VAL A 230 11.98 17.96 -3.54
N ARG A 231 12.39 17.02 -2.69
CA ARG A 231 12.24 17.12 -1.23
C ARG A 231 13.02 18.30 -0.64
N GLN A 232 14.15 18.65 -1.22
CA GLN A 232 14.95 19.82 -0.85
C GLN A 232 14.44 21.13 -1.46
N GLY A 233 13.35 21.10 -2.25
CA GLY A 233 12.78 22.27 -2.92
C GLY A 233 13.64 22.81 -4.07
N GLN A 234 14.65 22.06 -4.53
CA GLN A 234 15.58 22.48 -5.59
C GLN A 234 15.04 22.21 -6.99
N VAL A 235 14.10 21.27 -7.11
CA VAL A 235 13.43 20.90 -8.36
C VAL A 235 11.94 20.79 -8.12
N GLN A 236 11.12 21.16 -9.11
CA GLN A 236 9.67 20.97 -9.01
C GLN A 236 9.32 19.49 -9.15
N PRO A 237 8.31 18.96 -8.43
CA PRO A 237 7.81 17.61 -8.64
C PRO A 237 7.39 17.38 -10.09
N LEU A 238 7.47 16.12 -10.55
CA LEU A 238 6.89 15.77 -11.85
C LEU A 238 5.37 16.05 -11.83
N PRO A 239 4.81 16.60 -12.93
CA PRO A 239 3.37 16.70 -13.08
C PRO A 239 2.71 15.34 -12.92
N SER A 240 1.57 15.30 -12.24
CA SER A 240 0.90 14.04 -11.91
C SER A 240 0.36 13.29 -13.14
N ASN A 241 0.23 13.96 -14.29
CA ASN A 241 -0.11 13.34 -15.58
C ASN A 241 1.09 12.68 -16.28
N VAL A 242 2.30 12.76 -15.73
CA VAL A 242 3.48 12.06 -16.26
C VAL A 242 3.52 10.66 -15.66
N ALA A 243 3.56 9.62 -16.51
CA ALA A 243 3.55 8.22 -16.08
C ALA A 243 4.62 7.89 -15.03
N ALA A 244 5.80 8.51 -15.14
CA ALA A 244 6.91 8.35 -14.21
C ALA A 244 6.58 8.76 -12.76
N ALA A 245 5.64 9.69 -12.55
CA ALA A 245 5.19 10.11 -11.22
C ALA A 245 4.47 8.99 -10.46
N ASN A 246 3.88 8.02 -11.16
CA ASN A 246 3.19 6.87 -10.54
C ASN A 246 4.14 5.88 -9.87
N TYR A 247 5.45 5.96 -10.17
CA TYR A 247 6.45 5.10 -9.56
C TYR A 247 7.00 5.65 -8.23
N VAL A 248 6.63 6.88 -7.85
CA VAL A 248 7.06 7.50 -6.58
C VAL A 248 6.26 6.92 -5.43
N VAL A 249 6.94 6.28 -4.48
CA VAL A 249 6.34 5.67 -3.30
C VAL A 249 5.98 6.75 -2.28
N GLY A 250 4.79 6.71 -1.69
CA GLY A 250 4.35 7.69 -0.68
C GLY A 250 4.02 9.09 -1.22
N GLY A 251 4.17 9.32 -2.53
CA GLY A 251 3.72 10.53 -3.26
C GLY A 251 2.36 11.04 -2.79
N THR A 252 2.19 12.35 -2.53
CA THR A 252 0.87 12.97 -2.40
C THR A 252 0.11 12.88 -3.72
N GLY A 253 -0.48 11.72 -3.96
CA GLY A 253 -1.74 11.56 -4.66
C GLY A 253 -2.87 11.51 -3.64
N THR A 254 -2.96 12.51 -2.75
CA THR A 254 -4.14 12.66 -1.88
C THR A 254 -4.45 14.13 -1.62
N THR A 255 -4.73 14.85 -2.70
CA THR A 255 -5.87 15.78 -2.84
C THR A 255 -5.93 16.20 -4.31
N GLY A 256 -6.74 15.51 -5.12
CA GLY A 256 -7.16 15.96 -6.46
C GLY A 256 -6.09 15.95 -7.57
N GLY A 257 -5.95 14.83 -8.27
CA GLY A 257 -5.23 14.70 -9.55
C GLY A 257 -3.74 14.35 -9.38
N THR A 258 -3.22 13.17 -9.73
CA THR A 258 -3.55 12.36 -10.90
C THR A 258 -2.82 11.00 -10.74
N GLN A 259 -3.19 10.21 -9.73
CA GLN A 259 -3.46 8.79 -10.01
C GLN A 259 -4.91 8.69 -10.51
N GLY A 260 -5.25 9.60 -11.44
CA GLY A 260 -6.56 10.15 -11.72
C GLY A 260 -6.53 11.09 -12.94
N ALA A 261 -5.78 10.74 -13.99
CA ALA A 261 -6.03 11.27 -15.35
C ALA A 261 -6.64 10.16 -16.18
N ASN A 262 -6.16 8.94 -15.95
CA ASN A 262 -6.61 7.77 -16.66
C ASN A 262 -7.20 6.70 -15.73
N ASN A 263 -7.32 6.91 -14.42
CA ASN A 263 -8.07 5.93 -13.60
C ASN A 263 -9.57 6.01 -13.96
N ILE A 264 -10.36 4.98 -13.63
CA ILE A 264 -11.77 4.91 -14.04
C ILE A 264 -12.56 6.16 -13.61
N VAL A 265 -12.38 6.61 -12.37
CA VAL A 265 -13.14 7.74 -11.82
C VAL A 265 -12.76 9.07 -12.51
N ALA A 266 -11.49 9.28 -12.79
CA ALA A 266 -10.99 10.46 -13.47
C ALA A 266 -11.23 10.47 -14.97
N LEU A 267 -11.14 9.30 -15.61
CA LEU A 267 -11.49 9.14 -17.02
C LEU A 267 -12.99 9.35 -17.23
N ALA A 268 -13.80 8.90 -16.27
CA ALA A 268 -15.22 9.23 -16.24
C ALA A 268 -15.43 10.74 -15.99
N ALA A 269 -14.72 11.33 -15.03
CA ALA A 269 -14.88 12.75 -14.68
C ALA A 269 -14.41 13.72 -15.79
N SER A 270 -13.48 13.30 -16.65
CA SER A 270 -12.99 14.08 -17.79
C SER A 270 -13.83 13.90 -19.06
N SER A 271 -14.77 12.96 -19.07
CA SER A 271 -15.67 12.71 -20.20
C SER A 271 -17.00 13.45 -20.04
N ASN A 272 -17.40 14.18 -21.07
CA ASN A 272 -18.71 14.82 -21.13
C ASN A 272 -19.87 13.82 -21.09
N SER A 273 -19.65 12.55 -21.40
CA SER A 273 -20.69 11.52 -21.41
C SER A 273 -20.97 10.91 -20.04
N PHE A 274 -20.14 11.15 -19.02
CA PHE A 274 -20.24 10.48 -17.70
C PHE A 274 -20.36 11.47 -16.52
N SER A 275 -20.70 12.73 -16.78
CA SER A 275 -20.83 13.75 -15.73
C SER A 275 -21.90 13.40 -14.69
N THR A 276 -23.00 12.76 -15.08
CA THR A 276 -24.04 12.31 -14.13
C THR A 276 -23.55 11.15 -13.27
N LEU A 277 -22.89 10.17 -13.87
CA LEU A 277 -22.30 9.02 -13.17
C LEU A 277 -21.29 9.46 -12.10
N THR A 278 -20.39 10.38 -12.45
CA THR A 278 -19.34 10.88 -11.55
C THR A 278 -19.91 11.67 -10.37
N SER A 279 -20.97 12.43 -10.58
CA SER A 279 -21.72 13.08 -9.50
C SER A 279 -22.30 12.05 -8.52
N LEU A 280 -22.93 10.99 -9.04
CA LEU A 280 -23.50 9.91 -8.23
C LEU A 280 -22.45 9.12 -7.46
N LEU A 281 -21.30 8.82 -8.07
CA LEU A 281 -20.15 8.17 -7.40
C LEU A 281 -19.65 9.00 -6.21
N ARG A 282 -19.56 10.32 -6.37
CA ARG A 282 -19.16 11.25 -5.30
C ARG A 282 -20.18 11.28 -4.17
N THR A 283 -21.47 11.37 -4.49
CA THR A 283 -22.56 11.35 -3.49
C THR A 283 -22.60 10.03 -2.73
N ALA A 284 -22.32 8.91 -3.41
CA ALA A 284 -22.25 7.58 -2.80
C ALA A 284 -21.00 7.38 -1.93
N GLY A 285 -19.91 8.12 -2.17
CA GLY A 285 -18.60 7.88 -1.54
C GLY A 285 -17.89 6.65 -2.11
N LEU A 286 -18.15 6.32 -3.38
CA LEU A 286 -17.54 5.19 -4.09
C LEU A 286 -16.33 5.60 -4.93
N THR A 287 -16.02 6.89 -5.01
CA THR A 287 -14.83 7.42 -5.69
C THR A 287 -13.59 6.76 -5.15
N ASP A 288 -13.41 6.75 -3.83
CA ASP A 288 -12.18 6.29 -3.19
C ASP A 288 -11.93 4.79 -3.41
N ILE A 289 -13.01 4.02 -3.59
CA ILE A 289 -12.97 2.57 -3.88
C ILE A 289 -12.59 2.34 -5.36
N LEU A 290 -13.21 3.06 -6.29
CA LEU A 290 -12.93 2.92 -7.72
C LEU A 290 -11.66 3.67 -8.17
N GLU A 291 -11.05 4.44 -7.29
CA GLU A 291 -9.71 5.00 -7.45
C GLU A 291 -8.62 4.06 -6.93
N GLN A 292 -8.97 3.04 -6.13
CA GLN A 292 -8.01 2.02 -5.70
C GLN A 292 -7.41 1.27 -6.91
N PRO A 293 -6.25 0.62 -6.75
CA PRO A 293 -5.72 -0.28 -7.75
C PRO A 293 -6.72 -1.40 -8.07
N GLY A 294 -7.05 -1.51 -9.36
CA GLY A 294 -7.91 -2.58 -9.88
C GLY A 294 -7.12 -3.87 -10.11
N PRO A 295 -7.57 -4.73 -11.05
CA PRO A 295 -8.36 -4.36 -12.21
C PRO A 295 -9.88 -4.34 -11.98
N TYR A 296 -10.56 -3.35 -12.58
CA TYR A 296 -12.03 -3.30 -12.66
C TYR A 296 -12.52 -3.26 -14.11
N THR A 297 -13.73 -3.77 -14.34
CA THR A 297 -14.50 -3.58 -15.56
C THR A 297 -15.75 -2.83 -15.19
N VAL A 298 -15.93 -1.62 -15.72
CA VAL A 298 -17.08 -0.77 -15.38
C VAL A 298 -17.95 -0.60 -16.60
N PHE A 299 -19.20 -1.04 -16.49
CA PHE A 299 -20.24 -0.76 -17.47
C PHE A 299 -20.85 0.60 -17.13
N ALA A 300 -20.33 1.67 -17.72
CA ALA A 300 -20.67 3.04 -17.34
C ALA A 300 -21.88 3.57 -18.12
N PRO A 301 -23.02 3.90 -17.48
CA PRO A 301 -24.14 4.52 -18.18
C PRO A 301 -23.77 5.93 -18.64
N THR A 302 -24.13 6.28 -19.88
CA THR A 302 -23.95 7.64 -20.37
C THR A 302 -24.98 8.61 -19.78
N ASN A 303 -24.77 9.91 -19.96
CA ASN A 303 -25.74 10.92 -19.56
C ASN A 303 -27.12 10.71 -20.21
N GLU A 304 -27.15 10.23 -21.45
CA GLU A 304 -28.39 9.87 -22.16
C GLU A 304 -29.10 8.69 -21.48
N ALA A 305 -28.34 7.71 -20.98
CA ALA A 305 -28.88 6.59 -20.22
C ALA A 305 -29.57 7.06 -18.93
N PHE A 306 -28.99 8.04 -18.22
CA PHE A 306 -29.61 8.64 -17.05
C PHE A 306 -30.81 9.53 -17.40
N ALA A 307 -30.77 10.23 -18.53
CA ALA A 307 -31.87 11.06 -19.01
C ALA A 307 -33.09 10.24 -19.46
N ALA A 308 -32.90 8.98 -19.86
CA ALA A 308 -33.96 8.04 -20.21
C ALA A 308 -34.70 7.47 -19.00
N LEU A 309 -34.22 7.71 -17.76
CA LEU A 309 -34.92 7.29 -16.54
C LEU A 309 -36.24 8.06 -16.36
N PRO A 310 -37.26 7.47 -15.71
CA PRO A 310 -38.50 8.17 -15.38
C PRO A 310 -38.22 9.45 -14.57
N ALA A 311 -38.94 10.53 -14.87
CA ALA A 311 -38.79 11.82 -14.19
C ALA A 311 -38.93 11.66 -12.66
N GLY A 312 -37.99 12.25 -11.90
CA GLY A 312 -37.95 12.15 -10.43
C GLY A 312 -37.08 11.01 -9.89
N THR A 313 -36.69 10.02 -10.71
CA THR A 313 -35.90 8.86 -10.25
C THR A 313 -34.49 9.28 -9.83
N LEU A 314 -33.84 10.15 -10.60
CA LEU A 314 -32.48 10.59 -10.33
C LEU A 314 -32.41 11.45 -9.05
N GLU A 315 -33.40 12.32 -8.85
CA GLU A 315 -33.53 13.16 -7.67
C GLU A 315 -33.75 12.29 -6.42
N GLN A 316 -34.59 11.26 -6.51
CA GLN A 316 -34.80 10.30 -5.43
C GLN A 316 -33.51 9.55 -5.08
N LEU A 317 -32.74 9.10 -6.06
CA LEU A 317 -31.48 8.38 -5.83
C LEU A 317 -30.39 9.23 -5.15
N GLN A 318 -30.43 10.56 -5.32
CA GLN A 318 -29.49 11.49 -4.69
C GLN A 318 -29.86 11.86 -3.25
N GLN A 319 -31.08 11.52 -2.78
CA GLN A 319 -31.50 11.83 -1.43
C GLN A 319 -30.66 11.05 -0.40
N PRO A 320 -30.29 11.66 0.75
CA PRO A 320 -29.50 11.00 1.78
C PRO A 320 -30.12 9.68 2.30
N GLN A 321 -31.45 9.60 2.32
CA GLN A 321 -32.15 8.36 2.74
C GLN A 321 -31.91 7.19 1.78
N ASN A 322 -31.62 7.46 0.51
CA ASN A 322 -31.44 6.45 -0.54
C ASN A 322 -29.96 6.20 -0.87
N ARG A 323 -29.02 6.69 -0.05
CA ARG A 323 -27.58 6.52 -0.29
C ARG A 323 -27.17 5.04 -0.37
N GLU A 324 -27.72 4.18 0.47
CA GLU A 324 -27.44 2.73 0.43
C GLU A 324 -27.93 2.08 -0.88
N LEU A 325 -29.10 2.51 -1.37
CA LEU A 325 -29.66 2.09 -2.65
C LEU A 325 -28.78 2.55 -3.82
N LEU A 326 -28.33 3.81 -3.78
CA LEU A 326 -27.41 4.36 -4.77
C LEU A 326 -26.08 3.61 -4.80
N VAL A 327 -25.48 3.31 -3.64
CA VAL A 327 -24.25 2.50 -3.54
C VAL A 327 -24.44 1.12 -4.17
N ARG A 328 -25.58 0.47 -3.93
CA ARG A 328 -25.87 -0.86 -4.49
C ARG A 328 -26.04 -0.82 -6.02
N ILE A 329 -26.77 0.16 -6.55
CA ILE A 329 -26.93 0.35 -8.01
C ILE A 329 -25.56 0.60 -8.65
N LEU A 330 -24.75 1.51 -8.09
CA LEU A 330 -23.43 1.83 -8.65
C LEU A 330 -22.47 0.65 -8.59
N ARG A 331 -22.48 -0.17 -7.52
CA ARG A 331 -21.68 -1.40 -7.43
C ARG A 331 -22.09 -2.48 -8.44
N TYR A 332 -23.35 -2.51 -8.88
CA TYR A 332 -23.83 -3.45 -9.91
C TYR A 332 -23.29 -3.16 -11.31
N HIS A 333 -22.80 -1.93 -11.53
CA HIS A 333 -22.12 -1.56 -12.78
C HIS A 333 -20.64 -1.95 -12.81
N VAL A 334 -20.11 -2.48 -11.70
CA VAL A 334 -18.68 -2.77 -11.53
C VAL A 334 -18.49 -4.28 -11.46
N VAL A 335 -17.60 -4.82 -12.29
CA VAL A 335 -17.17 -6.22 -12.25
C VAL A 335 -15.69 -6.25 -11.87
N PRO A 336 -15.28 -7.04 -10.86
CA PRO A 336 -13.86 -7.27 -10.58
C PRO A 336 -13.15 -7.95 -11.75
N GLY A 337 -11.93 -7.52 -12.08
CA GLY A 337 -11.18 -8.01 -13.24
C GLY A 337 -11.19 -7.04 -14.42
N GLN A 338 -10.22 -7.15 -15.33
CA GLN A 338 -10.16 -6.35 -16.56
C GLN A 338 -10.58 -7.22 -17.73
N LEU A 339 -11.79 -6.97 -18.22
CA LEU A 339 -12.41 -7.71 -19.32
C LEU A 339 -12.61 -6.75 -20.50
N THR A 340 -11.72 -6.80 -21.47
CA THR A 340 -11.91 -6.11 -22.75
C THR A 340 -13.04 -6.76 -23.55
N ALA A 341 -13.56 -6.07 -24.56
CA ALA A 341 -14.64 -6.56 -25.41
C ALA A 341 -14.35 -7.96 -26.00
N ASN A 342 -13.09 -8.24 -26.33
CA ASN A 342 -12.65 -9.52 -26.89
C ASN A 342 -12.57 -10.64 -25.85
N GLN A 343 -12.51 -10.28 -24.56
CA GLN A 343 -12.49 -11.21 -23.43
C GLN A 343 -13.89 -11.44 -22.85
N LEU A 344 -14.87 -10.60 -23.24
CA LEU A 344 -16.27 -10.81 -22.88
C LEU A 344 -16.83 -11.98 -23.69
N SER A 345 -17.46 -12.92 -22.99
CA SER A 345 -18.18 -14.06 -23.58
C SER A 345 -19.62 -14.04 -23.11
N SER A 346 -20.54 -14.59 -23.92
CA SER A 346 -21.94 -14.70 -23.53
C SER A 346 -22.08 -15.55 -22.27
N GLY A 347 -22.73 -15.02 -21.23
CA GLY A 347 -22.83 -15.67 -19.92
C GLY A 347 -22.97 -14.67 -18.77
N GLN A 348 -22.94 -15.19 -17.54
CA GLN A 348 -23.06 -14.36 -16.33
C GLN A 348 -21.70 -13.91 -15.82
N LEU A 349 -21.60 -12.65 -15.40
CA LEU A 349 -20.45 -12.09 -14.70
C LEU A 349 -20.87 -11.60 -13.31
N THR A 350 -20.13 -11.99 -12.27
CA THR A 350 -20.37 -11.52 -10.91
C THR A 350 -19.94 -10.07 -10.75
N THR A 351 -20.84 -9.20 -10.29
CA THR A 351 -20.54 -7.79 -10.04
C THR A 351 -20.00 -7.59 -8.62
N ALA A 352 -19.47 -6.40 -8.35
CA ALA A 352 -19.07 -5.95 -7.02
C ALA A 352 -20.26 -5.75 -6.07
N SER A 353 -21.50 -5.95 -6.52
CA SER A 353 -22.70 -6.02 -5.68
C SER A 353 -23.15 -7.46 -5.37
N ASP A 354 -22.34 -8.45 -5.78
CA ASP A 354 -22.57 -9.90 -5.65
C ASP A 354 -23.78 -10.43 -6.44
N ALA A 355 -24.54 -9.55 -7.12
CA ALA A 355 -25.53 -9.93 -8.12
C ALA A 355 -24.90 -10.06 -9.52
N PRO A 356 -25.24 -11.08 -10.32
CA PRO A 356 -24.67 -11.25 -11.64
C PRO A 356 -25.29 -10.31 -12.68
N VAL A 357 -24.51 -9.92 -13.68
CA VAL A 357 -24.99 -9.32 -14.94
C VAL A 357 -24.87 -10.35 -16.06
N ASN A 358 -25.82 -10.38 -16.99
CA ASN A 358 -25.82 -11.29 -18.12
C ASN A 358 -25.27 -10.61 -19.37
N VAL A 359 -24.10 -11.01 -19.83
CA VAL A 359 -23.47 -10.53 -21.05
C VAL A 359 -23.96 -11.35 -22.24
N ARG A 360 -24.32 -10.69 -23.34
CA ARG A 360 -24.65 -11.29 -24.64
C ARG A 360 -23.74 -10.68 -25.68
N VAL A 361 -22.95 -11.52 -26.35
CA VAL A 361 -22.05 -11.12 -27.44
C VAL A 361 -22.62 -11.64 -28.75
N ASP A 362 -22.96 -10.72 -29.65
CA ASP A 362 -23.34 -10.99 -31.02
C ASP A 362 -22.14 -10.69 -31.93
N THR A 363 -21.42 -11.76 -32.30
CA THR A 363 -20.23 -11.68 -33.16
C THR A 363 -20.56 -11.39 -34.61
N ALA A 364 -21.81 -11.60 -35.06
CA ALA A 364 -22.21 -11.33 -36.44
C ALA A 364 -22.41 -9.83 -36.68
N ASN A 365 -22.95 -9.11 -35.68
CA ASN A 365 -23.19 -7.67 -35.75
C ASN A 365 -22.15 -6.83 -34.98
N ASN A 366 -21.15 -7.49 -34.37
CA ASN A 366 -20.13 -6.87 -33.52
C ASN A 366 -20.77 -6.05 -32.37
N GLN A 367 -21.81 -6.60 -31.74
CA GLN A 367 -22.58 -5.95 -30.67
C GLN A 367 -22.44 -6.71 -29.35
N ILE A 368 -22.31 -5.96 -28.25
CA ILE A 368 -22.29 -6.49 -26.88
C ILE A 368 -23.45 -5.85 -26.12
N ALA A 369 -24.22 -6.68 -25.42
CA ALA A 369 -25.25 -6.24 -24.50
C ALA A 369 -24.99 -6.81 -23.09
N VAL A 370 -25.32 -6.03 -22.07
CA VAL A 370 -25.27 -6.39 -20.65
C VAL A 370 -26.67 -6.23 -20.10
N ASN A 371 -27.32 -7.34 -19.77
CA ASN A 371 -28.76 -7.44 -19.56
C ASN A 371 -29.52 -6.95 -20.81
N GLU A 372 -30.24 -5.83 -20.69
CA GLU A 372 -30.95 -5.15 -21.77
C GLU A 372 -30.15 -3.96 -22.33
N ALA A 373 -29.13 -3.50 -21.59
CA ALA A 373 -28.29 -2.37 -21.98
C ALA A 373 -27.29 -2.74 -23.08
N ARG A 374 -27.21 -1.94 -24.12
CA ARG A 374 -26.24 -2.08 -25.22
C ARG A 374 -24.97 -1.30 -24.91
N VAL A 375 -23.82 -1.91 -25.19
CA VAL A 375 -22.52 -1.23 -25.13
C VAL A 375 -22.40 -0.31 -26.35
N VAL A 376 -22.40 1.00 -26.12
CA VAL A 376 -22.30 2.04 -27.18
C VAL A 376 -20.86 2.40 -27.49
N GLN A 377 -19.95 2.25 -26.52
CA GLN A 377 -18.52 2.42 -26.72
C GLN A 377 -17.77 1.44 -25.81
N ALA A 378 -17.05 0.49 -26.40
CA ALA A 378 -16.27 -0.49 -25.66
C ALA A 378 -14.80 -0.09 -25.51
N ASN A 379 -14.09 -0.73 -24.57
CA ASN A 379 -12.63 -0.66 -24.44
C ASN A 379 -12.05 0.74 -24.16
N ILE A 380 -12.75 1.57 -23.38
CA ILE A 380 -12.19 2.83 -22.88
C ILE A 380 -11.18 2.48 -21.78
N GLN A 381 -9.88 2.51 -22.11
CA GLN A 381 -8.85 2.01 -21.21
C GLN A 381 -8.51 2.98 -20.08
N ALA A 382 -8.49 2.44 -18.87
CA ALA A 382 -8.11 3.15 -17.66
C ALA A 382 -6.90 2.50 -16.97
N SER A 383 -6.20 3.26 -16.13
CA SER A 383 -5.00 2.79 -15.43
C SER A 383 -5.29 1.70 -14.38
N ASN A 384 -6.53 1.62 -13.91
CA ASN A 384 -6.99 0.61 -12.94
C ASN A 384 -8.13 -0.25 -13.49
N GLY A 385 -8.33 -0.30 -14.82
CA GLY A 385 -9.36 -1.14 -15.41
C GLY A 385 -9.81 -0.72 -16.80
N VAL A 386 -11.04 -1.08 -17.17
CA VAL A 386 -11.64 -0.76 -18.46
C VAL A 386 -13.07 -0.28 -18.28
N ILE A 387 -13.47 0.73 -19.06
CA ILE A 387 -14.84 1.22 -19.12
C ILE A 387 -15.49 0.75 -20.43
N HIS A 388 -16.71 0.23 -20.32
CA HIS A 388 -17.62 -0.01 -21.43
C HIS A 388 -18.83 0.92 -21.25
N ALA A 389 -18.98 1.91 -22.11
CA ALA A 389 -20.11 2.83 -22.08
C ALA A 389 -21.39 2.10 -22.49
N ILE A 390 -22.47 2.26 -21.73
CA ILE A 390 -23.77 1.64 -22.00
C ILE A 390 -24.89 2.68 -22.11
N ASN A 391 -25.93 2.37 -22.90
CA ASN A 391 -27.06 3.27 -23.16
C ASN A 391 -28.18 3.23 -22.10
N GLU A 392 -28.09 2.36 -21.10
CA GLU A 392 -29.11 2.19 -20.06
C GLU A 392 -28.45 2.02 -18.69
N VAL A 393 -29.16 2.40 -17.62
CA VAL A 393 -28.69 2.18 -16.24
C VAL A 393 -29.03 0.74 -15.84
N LEU A 394 -28.03 -0.05 -15.48
CA LEU A 394 -28.21 -1.42 -14.98
C LEU A 394 -28.90 -1.36 -13.62
N ILE A 395 -30.11 -1.90 -13.56
CA ILE A 395 -30.84 -2.04 -12.31
C ILE A 395 -30.64 -3.46 -11.79
N PRO A 396 -30.06 -3.63 -10.59
CA PRO A 396 -29.99 -4.92 -9.92
C PRO A 396 -31.35 -5.64 -9.91
N PRO A 397 -31.46 -6.94 -10.26
CA PRO A 397 -32.73 -7.67 -10.32
C PRO A 397 -33.52 -7.67 -9.02
N ASN A 398 -32.81 -7.50 -7.90
CA ASN A 398 -33.38 -7.35 -6.57
C ASN A 398 -34.06 -5.99 -6.30
N LEU A 399 -33.99 -5.04 -7.25
CA LEU A 399 -34.68 -3.75 -7.18
C LEU A 399 -35.89 -3.67 -8.13
N THR A 400 -35.95 -4.51 -9.18
CA THR A 400 -37.02 -4.50 -10.20
C THR A 400 -38.10 -5.56 -10.00
N GLY A 401 -38.07 -6.33 -8.90
CA GLY A 401 -39.18 -7.21 -8.53
C GLY A 401 -39.34 -8.46 -9.40
N GLN A 402 -38.34 -8.86 -10.17
CA GLN A 402 -38.32 -10.14 -10.88
C GLN A 402 -37.09 -10.96 -10.47
N GLN A 403 -37.25 -11.70 -9.37
CA GLN A 403 -36.35 -12.77 -8.93
C GLN A 403 -36.72 -14.08 -9.63
N PRO A 404 -35.73 -14.92 -9.95
CA PRO A 404 -35.65 -16.23 -9.31
C PRO A 404 -34.82 -16.08 -8.04
N GLN A 405 -35.40 -16.48 -6.92
CA GLN A 405 -34.96 -16.13 -5.57
C GLN A 405 -33.62 -16.77 -5.17
N GLU A 406 -32.71 -15.96 -4.65
CA GLU A 406 -32.05 -16.18 -3.35
C GLU A 406 -32.10 -14.83 -2.59
N GLY A 407 -32.68 -14.84 -1.38
CA GLY A 407 -33.45 -13.72 -0.80
C GLY A 407 -32.71 -12.41 -0.52
N THR A 408 -33.30 -11.30 -0.95
CA THR A 408 -32.83 -9.93 -0.70
C THR A 408 -33.35 -9.32 0.61
N PRO A 409 -32.63 -8.38 1.25
CA PRO A 409 -33.21 -7.47 2.23
C PRO A 409 -34.15 -6.51 1.49
N GLN A 410 -35.46 -6.66 1.72
CA GLN A 410 -36.46 -5.65 1.39
C GLN A 410 -36.10 -4.31 2.03
N ALA A 411 -36.68 -3.21 1.54
CA ALA A 411 -36.83 -1.99 2.33
C ALA A 411 -37.56 -2.39 3.62
N GLN A 412 -36.77 -2.62 4.66
CA GLN A 412 -37.29 -3.06 5.91
C GLN A 412 -37.95 -1.86 6.55
N ASN A 413 -39.26 -1.98 6.75
CA ASN A 413 -39.91 -1.51 7.97
C ASN A 413 -38.83 -1.38 9.08
N PRO A 414 -38.80 -0.35 9.92
CA PRO A 414 -37.83 -0.30 11.01
C PRO A 414 -37.81 -1.54 11.94
N GLY A 415 -38.78 -2.47 11.81
CA GLY A 415 -38.81 -3.83 12.38
C GLY A 415 -38.76 -5.01 11.38
N ALA A 416 -38.33 -4.78 10.14
CA ALA A 416 -37.92 -5.76 9.13
C ALA A 416 -36.95 -6.82 9.66
N VAL A 417 -37.32 -8.10 9.67
CA VAL A 417 -36.38 -9.20 9.99
C VAL A 417 -35.76 -9.70 8.68
N THR A 418 -34.45 -9.55 8.50
CA THR A 418 -33.69 -10.19 7.41
C THR A 418 -32.48 -10.89 8.05
N PRO A 419 -32.58 -12.21 8.24
CA PRO A 419 -31.49 -13.00 8.81
C PRO A 419 -30.19 -12.81 8.04
N GLY A 420 -29.07 -12.77 8.76
CA GLY A 420 -27.72 -12.67 8.20
C GLY A 420 -27.25 -11.24 7.95
N ARG A 421 -28.11 -10.21 8.11
CA ARG A 421 -27.69 -8.81 7.91
C ARG A 421 -26.67 -8.35 8.97
N ALA A 422 -25.78 -7.42 8.62
CA ALA A 422 -24.92 -6.77 9.62
C ALA A 422 -25.74 -5.87 10.56
N THR A 423 -25.52 -5.96 11.87
CA THR A 423 -26.16 -5.11 12.88
C THR A 423 -25.28 -3.92 13.26
N ARG A 424 -25.77 -3.05 14.14
CA ARG A 424 -24.98 -1.98 14.75
C ARG A 424 -23.71 -2.51 15.45
N GLY A 425 -23.74 -3.75 15.94
CA GLY A 425 -22.61 -4.38 16.59
C GLY A 425 -21.61 -5.04 15.63
N GLY A 426 -21.83 -4.99 14.32
CA GLY A 426 -20.98 -5.60 13.30
C GLY A 426 -21.65 -6.72 12.50
N SER A 427 -20.86 -7.42 11.70
CA SER A 427 -21.31 -8.50 10.81
C SER A 427 -21.85 -9.73 11.58
N SER A 428 -22.59 -10.57 10.86
CA SER A 428 -22.90 -11.93 11.30
C SER A 428 -21.63 -12.77 11.27
N TYR A 429 -21.55 -13.81 12.10
CA TYR A 429 -20.40 -14.70 12.11
C TYR A 429 -20.77 -16.11 12.57
N ILE A 430 -19.92 -17.07 12.21
CA ILE A 430 -19.87 -18.41 12.79
C ILE A 430 -18.46 -18.65 13.33
N GLY A 431 -18.35 -19.29 14.47
CA GLY A 431 -17.09 -19.35 15.19
C GLY A 431 -17.01 -20.50 16.17
N VAL A 432 -15.87 -20.54 16.83
CA VAL A 432 -15.51 -21.52 17.84
C VAL A 432 -15.11 -20.81 19.11
N ALA A 433 -15.43 -21.39 20.27
CA ALA A 433 -15.17 -20.82 21.57
C ALA A 433 -14.74 -21.90 22.58
N GLY A 434 -13.95 -21.51 23.57
CA GLY A 434 -13.86 -22.24 24.81
C GLY A 434 -15.00 -21.80 25.75
N ASN A 435 -15.58 -22.75 26.47
CA ASN A 435 -16.49 -22.48 27.58
C ASN A 435 -15.73 -22.63 28.90
N ILE A 436 -15.95 -21.70 29.82
CA ILE A 436 -15.49 -21.77 31.20
C ILE A 436 -16.73 -21.71 32.08
N GLY A 437 -17.13 -22.86 32.60
CA GLY A 437 -18.23 -22.96 33.53
C GLY A 437 -17.93 -22.37 34.90
N LEU A 438 -18.95 -21.73 35.50
CA LEU A 438 -18.85 -20.96 36.74
C LEU A 438 -19.79 -21.47 37.84
N GLY A 439 -20.64 -22.45 37.55
CA GLY A 439 -21.53 -23.12 38.52
C GLY A 439 -22.83 -23.59 37.87
N GLY A 440 -23.38 -24.69 38.38
CA GLY A 440 -24.52 -25.45 37.83
C GLY A 440 -24.10 -26.88 37.46
N ASP A 441 -24.99 -27.63 36.81
CA ASP A 441 -24.85 -29.07 36.59
C ASP A 441 -24.87 -29.48 35.09
N THR A 442 -25.05 -28.52 34.18
CA THR A 442 -25.06 -28.78 32.73
C THR A 442 -23.69 -28.57 32.08
N ALA A 443 -23.55 -28.91 30.79
CA ALA A 443 -22.31 -28.61 30.05
C ALA A 443 -21.97 -27.11 29.97
N LEU A 444 -22.92 -26.20 30.21
CA LEU A 444 -22.61 -24.78 30.32
C LEU A 444 -21.76 -24.46 31.56
N SER A 445 -21.86 -25.29 32.59
CA SER A 445 -21.22 -25.18 33.91
C SER A 445 -19.87 -25.90 33.99
N ASP A 446 -19.45 -26.57 32.90
CA ASP A 446 -18.16 -27.22 32.75
C ASP A 446 -17.18 -26.45 31.86
N SER A 447 -15.89 -26.74 31.98
CA SER A 447 -14.89 -26.25 31.03
C SER A 447 -14.81 -27.15 29.80
N ASN A 448 -15.26 -26.67 28.65
CA ASN A 448 -15.32 -27.45 27.42
C ASN A 448 -15.27 -26.56 26.15
N PHE A 449 -15.73 -27.09 25.01
CA PHE A 449 -15.70 -26.42 23.73
C PHE A 449 -17.11 -26.07 23.23
N ALA A 450 -17.24 -24.94 22.53
CA ALA A 450 -18.49 -24.50 21.95
C ALA A 450 -18.33 -24.03 20.51
N VAL A 451 -19.41 -24.18 19.73
CA VAL A 451 -19.61 -23.46 18.47
C VAL A 451 -20.50 -22.28 18.75
N ILE A 452 -20.08 -21.09 18.33
CA ILE A 452 -20.82 -19.83 18.53
C ILE A 452 -21.23 -19.23 17.20
N SER A 453 -22.33 -18.50 17.19
CA SER A 453 -22.74 -17.75 16.02
C SER A 453 -23.43 -16.45 16.39
N LYS A 454 -23.49 -15.55 15.42
CA LYS A 454 -24.34 -14.37 15.44
C LYS A 454 -25.00 -14.24 14.08
N VAL A 455 -26.32 -14.15 14.07
CA VAL A 455 -27.12 -13.89 12.88
C VAL A 455 -27.93 -12.63 13.13
N GLY A 456 -27.56 -11.55 12.46
CA GLY A 456 -28.32 -10.30 12.56
C GLY A 456 -29.72 -10.44 11.96
N LEU A 457 -30.72 -9.96 12.69
CA LEU A 457 -32.13 -9.98 12.28
C LEU A 457 -32.60 -8.60 11.84
N THR A 458 -32.32 -7.56 12.64
CA THR A 458 -32.63 -6.15 12.35
C THR A 458 -31.36 -5.30 12.51
N ARG A 459 -31.45 -3.96 12.49
CA ARG A 459 -30.31 -3.07 12.75
C ARG A 459 -29.74 -3.20 14.16
N ASN A 460 -30.54 -3.64 15.13
CA ASN A 460 -30.18 -3.70 16.54
C ASN A 460 -30.54 -5.04 17.19
N LEU A 461 -31.12 -6.00 16.46
CA LEU A 461 -31.45 -7.33 16.98
C LEU A 461 -30.66 -8.40 16.22
N SER A 462 -30.12 -9.35 16.97
CA SER A 462 -29.45 -10.57 16.48
C SER A 462 -29.96 -11.78 17.22
N VAL A 463 -29.91 -12.95 16.61
CA VAL A 463 -29.90 -14.23 17.35
C VAL A 463 -28.47 -14.70 17.48
N ARG A 464 -28.12 -15.30 18.61
CA ARG A 464 -26.77 -15.88 18.82
C ARG A 464 -26.81 -17.36 19.20
N PRO A 465 -27.27 -18.25 18.31
CA PRO A 465 -27.23 -19.68 18.59
C PRO A 465 -25.81 -20.15 18.92
N SER A 466 -25.68 -20.98 19.94
CA SER A 466 -24.44 -21.69 20.24
C SER A 466 -24.72 -23.10 20.72
N ALA A 467 -23.77 -24.01 20.48
CA ALA A 467 -23.79 -25.37 21.00
C ALA A 467 -22.56 -25.56 21.89
N VAL A 468 -22.79 -25.88 23.16
CA VAL A 468 -21.75 -26.13 24.16
C VAL A 468 -21.65 -27.65 24.33
N PHE A 469 -20.49 -28.21 23.95
CA PHE A 469 -20.29 -29.65 23.88
C PHE A 469 -19.66 -30.16 25.17
N GLY A 470 -20.45 -30.86 25.98
CA GLY A 470 -20.01 -31.61 27.16
C GLY A 470 -20.47 -33.07 27.07
N ASN A 471 -20.73 -33.69 28.23
CA ASN A 471 -21.35 -35.01 28.29
C ASN A 471 -22.75 -34.99 27.65
N ASP A 472 -23.54 -33.99 28.01
CA ASP A 472 -24.80 -33.64 27.38
C ASP A 472 -24.66 -32.27 26.71
N THR A 473 -25.06 -32.14 25.45
CA THR A 473 -24.85 -30.90 24.70
C THR A 473 -25.91 -29.87 25.07
N VAL A 474 -25.49 -28.65 25.41
CA VAL A 474 -26.42 -27.54 25.68
C VAL A 474 -26.47 -26.59 24.49
N PHE A 475 -27.64 -26.39 23.93
CA PHE A 475 -27.90 -25.40 22.89
C PHE A 475 -28.45 -24.11 23.50
N LEU A 476 -27.78 -22.99 23.25
CA LEU A 476 -28.22 -21.67 23.66
C LEU A 476 -28.81 -20.95 22.45
N VAL A 477 -30.01 -20.38 22.56
CA VAL A 477 -30.66 -19.64 21.48
C VAL A 477 -31.20 -18.30 21.98
N PRO A 478 -30.32 -17.33 22.32
CA PRO A 478 -30.73 -16.01 22.73
C PRO A 478 -31.07 -15.09 21.55
N LEU A 479 -32.11 -14.28 21.74
CA LEU A 479 -32.34 -13.04 21.00
C LEU A 479 -31.63 -11.90 21.75
N THR A 480 -30.87 -11.10 21.03
CA THR A 480 -29.91 -10.14 21.60
C THR A 480 -30.08 -8.77 20.96
N LEU A 481 -29.96 -7.73 21.80
CA LEU A 481 -29.89 -6.34 21.40
C LEU A 481 -28.43 -5.91 21.25
N ASP A 482 -28.06 -5.45 20.06
CA ASP A 482 -26.71 -5.01 19.72
C ASP A 482 -26.56 -3.48 19.85
N PHE A 483 -25.54 -3.06 20.57
CA PHE A 483 -25.20 -1.66 20.77
C PHE A 483 -24.15 -1.19 19.77
N THR A 484 -24.10 0.13 19.56
CA THR A 484 -23.09 0.77 18.71
C THR A 484 -21.68 0.58 19.31
N PRO A 485 -20.64 0.38 18.49
CA PRO A 485 -19.29 0.14 18.99
C PRO A 485 -18.77 1.36 19.77
N ARG A 486 -18.05 1.11 20.86
CA ARG A 486 -17.35 2.12 21.66
C ARG A 486 -15.84 1.95 21.45
N ALA A 487 -15.15 3.06 21.19
CA ALA A 487 -13.69 3.07 21.21
C ALA A 487 -13.24 2.94 22.67
N VAL A 488 -12.38 1.95 22.94
CA VAL A 488 -11.70 1.83 24.22
C VAL A 488 -10.27 2.29 24.01
N GLU A 489 -9.82 3.24 24.84
CA GLU A 489 -8.43 3.71 24.89
C GLU A 489 -7.74 3.11 26.13
N PRO A 490 -7.11 1.93 26.06
CA PRO A 490 -6.24 1.48 27.13
C PRO A 490 -4.90 2.23 27.00
N GLY A 491 -4.45 2.85 28.09
CA GLY A 491 -3.26 3.67 28.13
C GLY A 491 -2.00 2.96 27.63
N VAL A 492 -1.66 3.17 26.36
CA VAL A 492 -0.49 2.67 25.61
C VAL A 492 -0.77 1.45 24.68
N VAL A 493 -1.88 1.41 23.92
CA VAL A 493 -2.00 0.73 22.58
C VAL A 493 -3.13 1.43 21.76
N GLN A 494 -3.07 1.38 20.42
CA GLN A 494 -4.07 1.90 19.46
C GLN A 494 -5.53 1.58 19.88
N PRO A 495 -6.49 2.52 19.76
CA PRO A 495 -7.87 2.29 20.17
C PRO A 495 -8.52 1.17 19.36
N PHE A 496 -9.21 0.25 20.03
CA PHE A 496 -10.02 -0.80 19.38
C PHE A 496 -11.50 -0.59 19.67
N ALA A 497 -12.34 -1.02 18.73
CA ALA A 497 -13.79 -0.91 18.83
C ALA A 497 -14.37 -2.15 19.54
N VAL A 498 -15.20 -1.91 20.55
CA VAL A 498 -15.92 -2.96 21.28
C VAL A 498 -17.42 -2.75 21.09
N SER A 499 -18.14 -3.78 20.67
CA SER A 499 -19.58 -3.77 20.41
C SER A 499 -20.31 -4.59 21.49
N PRO A 500 -20.90 -3.95 22.52
CA PRO A 500 -21.65 -4.67 23.54
C PRO A 500 -22.96 -5.25 23.01
N TYR A 501 -23.45 -6.29 23.67
CA TYR A 501 -24.82 -6.80 23.49
C TYR A 501 -25.37 -7.41 24.78
N VAL A 502 -26.69 -7.45 24.89
CA VAL A 502 -27.43 -8.16 25.95
C VAL A 502 -28.63 -8.86 25.35
N GLY A 503 -29.06 -9.98 25.92
CA GLY A 503 -30.17 -10.74 25.39
C GLY A 503 -30.76 -11.74 26.36
N ALA A 504 -31.84 -12.35 25.90
CA ALA A 504 -32.52 -13.44 26.58
C ALA A 504 -33.04 -14.45 25.55
N GLY A 505 -33.26 -15.69 25.98
CA GLY A 505 -33.85 -16.71 25.12
C GLY A 505 -34.03 -18.00 25.87
N VAL A 506 -33.70 -19.10 25.21
CA VAL A 506 -33.80 -20.45 25.79
C VAL A 506 -32.46 -21.16 25.77
N ALA A 507 -32.24 -21.99 26.77
CA ALA A 507 -31.23 -23.03 26.79
C ALA A 507 -31.94 -24.38 26.66
N ILE A 508 -31.41 -25.27 25.82
CA ILE A 508 -31.95 -26.60 25.58
C ILE A 508 -30.85 -27.59 25.87
N GLU A 509 -31.05 -28.41 26.89
CA GLU A 509 -30.14 -29.49 27.22
C GLU A 509 -30.55 -30.75 26.47
N ALA A 510 -29.67 -31.23 25.59
CA ALA A 510 -29.87 -32.44 24.83
C ALA A 510 -29.36 -33.65 25.61
N SER A 511 -30.04 -33.97 26.72
CA SER A 511 -29.84 -35.19 27.50
C SER A 511 -30.86 -36.28 27.11
N GLY A 512 -30.91 -37.39 27.85
CA GLY A 512 -31.89 -38.47 27.65
C GLY A 512 -33.35 -38.01 27.78
N ASP A 513 -33.60 -36.95 28.56
CA ASP A 513 -34.84 -36.20 28.63
C ASP A 513 -34.53 -34.74 28.23
N THR A 514 -35.26 -34.18 27.27
CA THR A 514 -34.93 -32.83 26.76
C THR A 514 -35.50 -31.75 27.68
N ASP A 515 -34.62 -31.05 28.40
CA ASP A 515 -35.01 -29.95 29.28
C ASP A 515 -34.77 -28.58 28.62
N ILE A 516 -35.70 -27.66 28.85
CA ILE A 516 -35.70 -26.32 28.25
C ILE A 516 -35.84 -25.26 29.34
N GLY A 517 -34.80 -24.44 29.47
CA GLY A 517 -34.72 -23.37 30.46
C GLY A 517 -34.74 -21.97 29.86
N LEU A 518 -35.01 -20.97 30.70
CA LEU A 518 -34.78 -19.56 30.33
C LEU A 518 -33.28 -19.28 30.24
N LEU A 519 -32.87 -18.40 29.34
CA LEU A 519 -31.48 -17.99 29.17
C LEU A 519 -31.37 -16.47 29.26
N LEU A 520 -30.39 -15.98 30.02
CA LEU A 520 -29.90 -14.61 29.97
C LEU A 520 -28.47 -14.61 29.42
N THR A 521 -28.17 -13.67 28.52
CA THR A 521 -26.82 -13.54 27.94
C THR A 521 -26.39 -12.08 27.86
N GLY A 522 -25.10 -11.84 28.03
CA GLY A 522 -24.48 -10.53 27.83
C GLY A 522 -23.04 -10.70 27.39
N GLY A 523 -22.58 -9.84 26.49
CA GLY A 523 -21.23 -9.98 25.96
C GLY A 523 -20.76 -8.80 25.13
N VAL A 524 -19.59 -9.01 24.53
CA VAL A 524 -18.93 -8.04 23.66
C VAL A 524 -18.38 -8.73 22.42
N ASP A 525 -18.56 -8.07 21.27
CA ASP A 525 -17.89 -8.40 20.02
C ASP A 525 -16.75 -7.41 19.80
N ILE A 526 -15.56 -7.89 19.44
CA ILE A 526 -14.38 -7.08 19.10
C ILE A 526 -13.96 -7.44 17.67
N PRO A 527 -14.33 -6.63 16.67
CA PRO A 527 -13.97 -6.88 15.28
C PRO A 527 -12.44 -6.82 15.08
N LEU A 528 -11.88 -7.89 14.51
CA LEU A 528 -10.47 -7.99 14.10
C LEU A 528 -10.38 -7.81 12.57
N GLY A 529 -10.79 -6.65 12.09
CA GLY A 529 -10.88 -6.34 10.66
C GLY A 529 -12.17 -6.86 10.01
N GLN A 530 -12.12 -7.13 8.69
CA GLN A 530 -13.31 -7.50 7.91
C GLN A 530 -13.70 -8.98 8.05
N ARG A 531 -12.75 -9.87 8.38
CA ARG A 531 -12.95 -11.32 8.31
C ARG A 531 -13.18 -11.99 9.66
N PHE A 532 -12.68 -11.41 10.75
CA PHE A 532 -12.71 -12.06 12.06
C PHE A 532 -13.29 -11.15 13.13
N THR A 533 -13.93 -11.75 14.14
CA THR A 533 -14.46 -11.08 15.32
C THR A 533 -14.14 -11.91 16.56
N ILE A 534 -13.56 -11.32 17.60
CA ILE A 534 -13.48 -11.95 18.92
C ILE A 534 -14.83 -11.76 19.62
N ASN A 535 -15.33 -12.81 20.25
CA ASN A 535 -16.53 -12.76 21.08
C ASN A 535 -16.19 -13.17 22.52
N GLY A 536 -16.73 -12.43 23.48
CA GLY A 536 -16.77 -12.82 24.88
C GLY A 536 -18.18 -12.68 25.44
N ALA A 537 -18.74 -13.75 26.00
CA ALA A 537 -20.14 -13.81 26.44
C ALA A 537 -20.28 -14.52 27.79
N VAL A 538 -21.07 -13.95 28.70
CA VAL A 538 -21.57 -14.62 29.89
C VAL A 538 -22.99 -15.09 29.62
N ASN A 539 -23.27 -16.34 29.92
CA ASN A 539 -24.57 -16.97 29.72
C ASN A 539 -25.04 -17.57 31.05
N ALA A 540 -26.28 -17.28 31.44
CA ALA A 540 -26.94 -17.85 32.61
C ALA A 540 -28.23 -18.55 32.16
N ALA A 541 -28.24 -19.88 32.22
CA ALA A 541 -29.39 -20.72 31.89
C ALA A 541 -30.12 -21.14 33.18
N PHE A 542 -31.45 -21.17 33.14
CA PHE A 542 -32.34 -21.54 34.23
C PHE A 542 -33.18 -22.72 33.74
N VAL A 543 -32.56 -23.90 33.68
CA VAL A 543 -33.22 -25.14 33.28
C VAL A 543 -33.89 -25.73 34.52
N ASP A 544 -33.10 -26.37 35.39
CA ASP A 544 -33.51 -26.84 36.73
C ASP A 544 -32.86 -26.03 37.85
N GLU A 545 -31.54 -25.84 37.75
CA GLU A 545 -30.76 -24.90 38.54
C GLU A 545 -30.23 -23.77 37.67
N THR A 546 -29.48 -22.84 38.26
CA THR A 546 -28.86 -21.75 37.50
C THR A 546 -27.47 -22.17 37.04
N ASP A 547 -27.33 -22.42 35.74
CA ASP A 547 -26.08 -22.74 35.07
C ASP A 547 -25.43 -21.50 34.49
N VAL A 548 -24.15 -21.28 34.77
CA VAL A 548 -23.43 -20.09 34.31
C VAL A 548 -22.16 -20.49 33.58
N GLY A 549 -21.99 -19.96 32.36
CA GLY A 549 -20.81 -20.21 31.52
C GLY A 549 -20.28 -18.94 30.84
N LEU A 550 -18.96 -18.83 30.79
CA LEU A 550 -18.24 -17.80 30.04
C LEU A 550 -17.72 -18.40 28.72
N LEU A 551 -18.25 -17.93 27.60
CA LEU A 551 -17.77 -18.26 26.26
C LEU A 551 -16.75 -17.23 25.79
N LEU A 552 -15.57 -17.68 25.38
CA LEU A 552 -14.53 -16.86 24.77
C LEU A 552 -14.12 -17.49 23.44
N GLY A 553 -14.30 -16.78 22.33
CA GLY A 553 -14.12 -17.37 21.01
C GLY A 553 -13.78 -16.39 19.89
N ILE A 554 -13.60 -16.95 18.70
CA ILE A 554 -13.34 -16.23 17.46
C ILE A 554 -14.34 -16.68 16.39
N GLY A 555 -14.95 -15.71 15.72
CA GLY A 555 -15.87 -15.90 14.61
C GLY A 555 -15.29 -15.45 13.28
N TYR A 556 -15.66 -16.15 12.21
CA TYR A 556 -15.45 -15.76 10.82
C TYR A 556 -16.71 -15.04 10.30
N ASN A 557 -16.53 -13.82 9.79
CA ASN A 557 -17.62 -12.93 9.38
C ASN A 557 -18.20 -13.33 8.02
N PHE A 558 -19.52 -13.21 7.87
CA PHE A 558 -20.23 -13.37 6.60
C PHE A 558 -21.34 -12.32 6.41
#